data_AF-A0A1M5NZ93-F1
#
_entry.id   AF-A0A1M5NZ93-F1
#
_cell.length_a   1.000
_cell.length_b   1.000
_cell.length_c   1.000
_cell.angle_alpha   90.00
_cell.angle_beta   90.00
_cell.angle_gamma   90.00
#
_symmetry.space_group_name_H-M   'P 1'
#
loop_
_entity.id
_entity.type
_entity.pdbx_description
1 polymer ?
#
loop_
_entity_poly.entity_id
_entity_poly.type
_entity_poly.pdbx_seq_one_letter_code
_entity_poly.pdbx_strand_id
1 'polypeptide(L)' 'MQHISGISRQQLQISSLQDKIASDNPIRFIEAFVEHISLEALGFAIQTIKSEGHPSFDTKLFLKFFYTNALAA' A
#
# COMPACT_ATOMS: atom_id res chain seq x y z
N MET A 1 1.29 42.77 20.44
CA MET A 1 1.15 41.34 20.08
C MET A 1 0.53 41.28 18.70
N GLN A 2 1.17 40.63 17.73
CA GLN A 2 0.60 40.49 16.39
C GLN A 2 -0.21 39.20 16.31
N HIS A 3 -1.41 39.28 15.74
CA HIS A 3 -2.26 38.12 15.50
C HIS A 3 -1.66 37.27 14.38
N ILE A 4 -1.72 35.95 14.55
CA ILE A 4 -1.37 35.01 13.48
C ILE A 4 -2.48 35.12 12.43
N SER A 5 -2.14 35.61 11.25
CA SER A 5 -3.04 35.61 10.10
C SER A 5 -3.21 34.18 9.58
N GLY A 6 -4.46 33.74 9.47
CA GLY A 6 -4.79 32.41 8.96
C GLY A 6 -4.59 32.27 7.45
N ILE A 7 -4.58 31.02 6.99
CA ILE A 7 -4.60 30.66 5.57
C ILE A 7 -6.00 30.82 4.96
N SER A 8 -6.06 31.05 3.66
CA SER A 8 -7.33 31.18 2.92
C SER A 8 -8.20 29.92 3.08
N ARG A 9 -9.52 30.11 3.30
CA ARG A 9 -10.47 28.99 3.39
C ARG A 9 -10.70 28.27 2.06
N GLN A 10 -10.36 28.91 0.95
CA GLN A 10 -10.55 28.39 -0.40
C GLN A 10 -9.20 27.93 -0.94
N GLN A 11 -8.79 26.74 -0.54
CA GLN A 11 -7.50 26.16 -0.92
C GLN A 11 -7.70 24.78 -1.54
N LEU A 12 -7.10 24.56 -2.70
CA LEU A 12 -6.97 23.23 -3.29
C LEU A 12 -5.91 22.46 -2.50
N GLN A 13 -6.25 21.24 -2.08
CA GLN A 13 -5.31 20.33 -1.42
C GLN A 13 -5.18 19.05 -2.25
N ILE A 14 -3.94 18.66 -2.53
CA ILE A 14 -3.59 17.38 -3.14
C ILE A 14 -2.88 16.58 -2.05
N SER A 15 -3.38 15.38 -1.76
CA SER A 15 -2.78 14.49 -0.77
C SER A 15 -2.93 13.03 -1.20
N SER A 16 -1.96 12.21 -0.86
CA SER A 16 -2.05 10.77 -0.96
C SER A 16 -2.73 10.20 0.28
N LEU A 17 -3.45 9.08 0.13
CA LEU A 17 -3.87 8.30 1.30
C LEU A 17 -2.67 7.78 2.09
N GLN A 18 -1.53 7.56 1.42
CA GLN A 18 -0.29 7.14 2.06
C GLN A 18 0.25 8.18 3.05
N ASP A 19 -0.09 9.46 2.87
CA ASP A 19 0.32 10.53 3.78
C ASP A 19 -0.39 10.44 5.14
N LYS A 20 -1.49 9.68 5.22
CA LYS A 20 -2.22 9.44 6.47
C LYS A 20 -1.63 8.28 7.29
N ILE A 21 -0.69 7.52 6.73
CA ILE A 21 -0.07 6.38 7.40
C ILE A 21 1.23 6.87 8.06
N ALA A 22 1.31 6.78 9.38
CA ALA A 22 2.51 7.16 10.13
C ALA A 22 3.76 6.40 9.64
N SER A 23 4.94 7.01 9.78
CA SER A 23 6.20 6.43 9.29
C SER A 23 6.62 5.16 10.05
N ASP A 24 6.23 5.06 11.31
CA ASP A 24 6.45 3.92 12.21
C ASP A 24 5.33 2.86 12.11
N ASN A 25 4.35 3.05 11.21
CA ASN A 25 3.27 2.10 11.08
C ASN A 25 3.79 0.75 10.54
N PRO A 26 3.50 -0.38 11.22
CA PRO A 26 3.95 -1.71 10.84
C PRO A 26 3.51 -2.15 9.43
N ILE A 27 2.43 -1.58 8.89
CA ILE A 27 1.99 -1.83 7.51
C ILE A 27 3.10 -1.48 6.51
N ARG A 28 3.90 -0.44 6.77
CA ARG A 28 5.02 -0.05 5.89
C ARG A 28 6.09 -1.13 5.82
N PHE A 29 6.34 -1.83 6.93
CA PHE A 29 7.23 -2.99 6.93
C PHE A 29 6.64 -4.13 6.10
N ILE A 30 5.35 -4.44 6.27
CA ILE A 30 4.66 -5.48 5.48
C ILE A 30 4.74 -5.17 3.98
N GLU A 31 4.49 -3.91 3.58
CA GLU A 31 4.59 -3.51 2.18
C GLU A 31 5.99 -3.75 1.61
N ALA A 32 7.03 -3.28 2.32
CA ALA A 32 8.42 -3.48 1.90
C ALA A 32 8.81 -4.96 1.88
N PHE A 33 8.40 -5.73 2.89
CA PHE A 33 8.68 -7.16 2.99
C PHE A 33 8.08 -7.94 1.82
N VAL A 34 6.81 -7.72 1.50
CA VAL A 34 6.13 -8.40 0.38
C VAL A 34 6.71 -7.97 -0.97
N GLU A 35 7.26 -6.76 -1.07
CA GLU A 35 7.89 -6.31 -2.31
C GLU A 35 9.20 -7.05 -2.61
N HIS A 36 9.95 -7.39 -1.56
CA HIS A 36 11.26 -8.04 -1.64
C HIS A 36 11.23 -9.57 -1.56
N ILE A 37 10.10 -10.18 -1.21
CA ILE A 37 10.02 -11.64 -1.08
C ILE A 37 9.90 -12.32 -2.46
N SER A 38 10.64 -13.42 -2.63
CA SER A 38 10.53 -14.26 -3.83
C SER A 38 9.31 -15.17 -3.72
N LEU A 39 8.30 -14.90 -4.55
CA LEU A 39 7.10 -15.73 -4.65
C LEU A 39 7.44 -17.15 -5.16
N GLU A 40 8.40 -17.27 -6.08
CA GLU A 40 8.83 -18.56 -6.61
C GLU A 40 9.50 -19.42 -5.52
N ALA A 41 10.35 -18.81 -4.68
CA ALA A 41 11.01 -19.51 -3.58
C ALA A 41 10.03 -19.99 -2.49
N LEU A 42 8.90 -19.30 -2.35
CA LEU A 42 7.79 -19.69 -1.49
C LEU A 42 6.89 -20.79 -2.10
N GLY A 43 7.16 -21.20 -3.35
CA GLY A 43 6.38 -22.21 -4.05
C GLY A 43 5.09 -21.68 -4.70
N PHE A 44 4.94 -20.36 -4.85
CA PHE A 44 3.81 -19.82 -5.62
C PHE A 44 4.04 -20.04 -7.11
N ALA A 45 3.03 -20.62 -7.77
CA ALA A 45 2.97 -20.68 -9.22
C ALA A 45 2.57 -19.30 -9.75
N ILE A 46 3.55 -18.51 -10.20
CA ILE A 46 3.28 -17.22 -10.86
C ILE A 46 2.56 -17.51 -12.18
N GLN A 47 1.30 -17.08 -12.29
CA GLN A 47 0.56 -17.24 -13.54
C GLN A 47 1.08 -16.25 -14.58
N THR A 48 1.42 -16.75 -15.76
CA THR A 48 1.72 -15.92 -16.91
C THR A 48 0.48 -15.15 -17.34
N ILE A 49 0.64 -13.84 -17.58
CA ILE A 49 -0.45 -12.99 -18.06
C ILE A 49 -0.89 -13.53 -19.42
N LYS A 50 -2.17 -13.90 -19.51
CA LYS A 50 -2.77 -14.38 -20.76
C LYS A 50 -3.02 -13.20 -21.69
N SER A 51 -2.91 -13.45 -22.99
CA SER A 51 -3.17 -12.43 -24.03
C SER A 51 -4.64 -12.03 -24.14
N GLU A 52 -5.54 -12.84 -23.61
CA GLU A 52 -7.00 -12.66 -23.71
C GLU A 52 -7.65 -12.76 -22.32
N GLY A 53 -8.75 -12.01 -22.14
CA GLY A 53 -9.50 -11.96 -20.88
C GLY A 53 -9.03 -10.86 -19.92
N HIS A 54 -9.69 -10.77 -18.76
CA HIS A 54 -9.29 -9.82 -17.72
C HIS A 54 -7.98 -10.28 -17.07
N PRO A 55 -6.98 -9.40 -16.93
CA PRO A 55 -5.72 -9.76 -16.28
C PRO A 55 -5.97 -10.18 -14.83
N SER A 56 -5.22 -11.16 -14.34
CA SER A 56 -5.24 -11.54 -12.93
C SER A 56 -4.68 -10.40 -12.06
N PHE A 57 -5.11 -10.35 -10.81
CA PHE A 57 -4.46 -9.49 -9.81
C PHE A 57 -3.01 -9.94 -9.56
N ASP A 58 -2.18 -9.00 -9.11
CA ASP A 58 -0.83 -9.32 -8.63
C ASP A 58 -0.90 -10.26 -7.42
N THR A 59 -0.12 -11.33 -7.44
CA THR A 59 -0.03 -12.30 -6.35
C THR A 59 0.43 -11.63 -5.05
N LYS A 60 1.31 -10.62 -5.14
CA LYS A 60 1.77 -9.83 -3.99
C LYS A 60 0.62 -9.11 -3.28
N LEU A 61 -0.44 -8.73 -4.00
CA LEU A 61 -1.59 -8.04 -3.42
C LEU A 61 -2.29 -8.92 -2.38
N PHE A 62 -2.46 -10.21 -2.68
CA PHE A 62 -3.07 -11.16 -1.74
C PHE A 62 -2.22 -11.35 -0.48
N LEU A 63 -0.89 -11.35 -0.61
CA LEU A 63 0.00 -11.39 0.55
C LEU A 63 -0.11 -10.13 1.41
N LYS A 64 -0.15 -8.95 0.78
CA LYS A 64 -0.37 -7.68 1.50
C LYS A 64 -1.68 -7.72 2.28
N PHE A 65 -2.76 -8.20 1.68
CA PHE A 65 -4.04 -8.37 2.37
C PHE A 65 -3.98 -9.40 3.50
N PHE A 66 -3.34 -10.55 3.27
CA PHE A 66 -3.23 -11.60 4.28
C PHE A 66 -2.51 -11.11 5.55
N TYR A 67 -1.32 -10.53 5.40
CA TYR A 67 -0.53 -10.05 6.53
C TYR A 67 -1.18 -8.84 7.22
N THR A 68 -1.79 -7.93 6.45
CA THR A 68 -2.46 -6.75 7.04
C THR A 68 -3.67 -7.15 7.88
N ASN A 69 -4.48 -8.12 7.41
CA ASN A 69 -5.59 -8.64 8.21
C ASN A 69 -5.11 -9.42 9.44
N ALA A 70 -4.03 -10.17 9.32
CA ALA A 70 -3.45 -10.90 10.45
C ALA A 70 -2.93 -9.95 11.55
N LEU A 71 -2.44 -8.76 11.19
CA LEU A 71 -2.00 -7.74 12.15
C LEU A 71 -3.17 -7.02 12.84
N ALA A 72 -4.33 -6.96 12.18
CA ALA A 72 -5.52 -6.29 12.70
C ALA A 72 -6.36 -7.17 13.65
N ALA A 73 -6.06 -8.46 13.74
CA ALA A 73 -6.70 -9.45 14.62
C ALA A 73 -5.94 -9.59 15.94
#